data_AF-A0A3D1WQN8-F1
#
_entry.id   AF-A0A3D1WQN8-F1
#
_cell.length_a   1.000
_cell.length_b   1.000
_cell.length_c   1.000
_cell.angle_alpha   90.00
_cell.angle_beta   90.00
_cell.angle_gamma   90.00
#
_symmetry.space_group_name_H-M   'P 1'
#
loop_
_entity.id
_entity.type
_entity.pdbx_description
1 polymer ?
#
loop_
_entity_poly.entity_id
_entity_poly.type
_entity_poly.pdbx_seq_one_letter_code
_entity_poly.pdbx_strand_id
1 'polypeptide(L)'
;MKTINIKAQGGIELKPVIRIDGKIVECKQNKHESLQTTFQTDKDQVEITVENTLEIMGPGWWFVQMFFFIFSLFGIFNTRLEKFNYLINYKATISLNEEVTNIIIKFNQIKDKQRAIEIIGAANVEEQANEYQFAEEAQKRKKKLRISRIIGAIALIAIIAVVLCLIIIK
;
A
#
# COMPACT_ATOMS: atom_id res chain seq x y z
N MET A 1 8.88 21.47 23.70
CA MET A 1 8.81 20.68 22.46
C MET A 1 8.96 19.20 22.78
N LYS A 2 7.94 18.41 22.46
CA LYS A 2 7.91 16.95 22.66
C LYS A 2 8.33 16.23 21.38
N THR A 3 8.97 15.08 21.52
CA THR A 3 9.47 14.26 20.43
C THR A 3 8.78 12.91 20.43
N ILE A 4 8.32 12.46 19.27
CA ILE A 4 7.71 11.15 19.06
C ILE A 4 8.60 10.38 18.09
N ASN A 5 9.12 9.23 18.54
CA ASN A 5 9.83 8.30 17.68
C ASN A 5 8.88 7.17 17.31
N ILE A 6 8.60 7.02 16.02
CA ILE A 6 7.71 5.98 15.49
C ILE A 6 8.55 4.92 14.81
N LYS A 7 8.28 3.66 15.17
CA LYS A 7 8.80 2.47 14.49
C LYS A 7 7.64 1.61 14.02
N ALA A 8 7.43 1.50 12.71
CA ALA A 8 6.46 0.59 12.12
C ALA A 8 7.10 -0.78 11.80
N GLN A 9 6.47 -1.87 12.25
CA GLN A 9 6.95 -3.24 12.10
C GLN A 9 5.89 -4.12 11.41
N GLY A 10 6.31 -4.84 10.37
CA GLY A 10 5.41 -5.64 9.52
C GLY A 10 4.57 -4.77 8.59
N GLY A 11 3.75 -5.40 7.74
CA GLY A 11 2.77 -4.72 6.89
C GLY A 11 3.33 -3.73 5.86
N ILE A 12 4.65 -3.69 5.65
CA ILE A 12 5.32 -2.77 4.70
C ILE A 12 4.87 -3.03 3.26
N GLU A 13 4.53 -4.28 2.95
CA GLU A 13 3.98 -4.71 1.68
C GLU A 13 2.62 -4.07 1.35
N LEU A 14 1.92 -3.51 2.35
CA LEU A 14 0.71 -2.71 2.16
C LEU A 14 1.01 -1.26 1.77
N LYS A 15 2.30 -0.85 1.77
CA LYS A 15 2.78 0.51 1.53
C LYS A 15 2.05 1.54 2.41
N PRO A 16 2.13 1.40 3.75
CA PRO A 16 1.40 2.28 4.65
C PRO A 16 1.93 3.71 4.58
N VAL A 17 1.01 4.67 4.63
CA VAL A 17 1.25 6.10 4.76
C VAL A 17 0.87 6.49 6.18
N ILE A 18 1.85 7.00 6.94
CA ILE A 18 1.64 7.46 8.31
C ILE A 18 1.44 8.97 8.27
N ARG A 19 0.37 9.43 8.93
CA ARG A 19 0.08 10.85 9.15
C ARG A 19 0.04 11.14 10.65
N ILE A 20 0.58 12.29 11.02
CA ILE A 20 0.46 12.84 12.38
C ILE A 20 -0.20 14.21 12.26
N ASP A 21 -1.32 14.40 12.96
CA ASP A 21 -2.16 15.60 12.85
C ASP A 21 -2.50 15.96 11.40
N GLY A 22 -2.84 14.94 10.60
CA GLY A 22 -3.17 15.06 9.17
C GLY A 22 -1.97 15.25 8.22
N LYS A 23 -0.77 15.56 8.73
CA LYS A 23 0.44 15.76 7.92
C LYS A 23 1.12 14.42 7.62
N ILE A 24 1.46 14.17 6.37
CA ILE A 24 2.24 12.99 5.98
C ILE A 24 3.64 13.12 6.58
N VAL A 25 4.11 12.06 7.21
CA VAL A 25 5.46 12.00 7.79
C VAL A 25 6.34 11.09 6.96
N GLU A 26 7.49 11.60 6.54
CA GLU A 26 8.47 10.80 5.79
C GLU A 26 9.04 9.71 6.69
N CYS A 27 8.92 8.46 6.22
CA CYS A 27 9.42 7.29 6.90
C CYS A 27 10.63 6.74 6.16
N LYS A 28 11.73 6.52 6.89
CA LYS A 28 12.92 5.86 6.35
C LYS A 28 12.86 4.37 6.65
N GLN A 29 13.07 3.54 5.64
CA GLN A 29 13.16 2.10 5.83
C GLN A 29 14.57 1.73 6.34
N ASN A 30 14.63 1.01 7.46
CA ASN A 30 15.88 0.51 8.03
C ASN A 30 16.21 -0.90 7.50
N LYS A 31 17.44 -1.39 7.73
CA LYS A 31 17.97 -2.71 7.33
C LYS A 31 17.12 -3.90 7.77
N HIS A 32 16.30 -3.74 8.81
CA HIS A 32 15.40 -4.77 9.34
C HIS A 32 13.97 -4.66 8.79
N GLU A 33 13.77 -4.01 7.65
CA GLU A 33 12.44 -3.79 7.07
C GLU A 33 11.47 -3.21 8.11
N SER A 34 11.89 -2.15 8.78
CA SER A 34 11.01 -1.36 9.64
C SER A 34 11.04 0.09 9.17
N LEU A 35 9.88 0.72 9.20
CA LEU A 35 9.73 2.14 8.87
C LEU A 35 9.99 2.94 10.14
N GLN A 36 10.89 3.92 10.07
CA GLN A 36 11.24 4.76 11.21
C GLN A 36 11.06 6.23 10.87
N THR A 37 10.51 6.98 11.82
CA THR A 37 10.43 8.43 11.72
C THR A 37 10.43 9.08 13.10
N THR A 38 10.81 10.35 13.14
CA THR A 38 10.81 11.18 14.33
C THR A 38 10.01 12.43 14.03
N PHE A 39 9.07 12.76 14.90
CA PHE A 39 8.20 13.93 14.76
C PHE A 39 8.26 14.77 16.04
N GLN A 40 8.26 16.09 15.89
CA GLN A 40 8.31 17.04 17.00
C GLN A 40 7.06 17.90 17.02
N THR A 41 6.51 18.11 18.21
CA THR A 41 5.28 18.87 18.42
C THR A 41 5.26 19.52 19.79
N ASP A 42 4.56 20.64 19.92
CA ASP A 42 4.31 21.27 21.22
C ASP A 42 2.99 20.84 21.86
N LYS A 43 2.20 20.00 21.16
CA LYS A 43 0.94 19.48 21.69
C LYS A 43 1.17 18.33 22.67
N ASP A 44 0.25 18.20 23.63
CA ASP A 44 0.22 17.09 24.58
C ASP A 44 -0.44 15.83 24.01
N GLN A 45 -1.14 15.96 22.88
CA GLN A 45 -1.78 14.87 22.18
C GLN A 45 -1.57 15.01 20.68
N VAL A 46 -1.47 13.88 20.00
CA VAL A 46 -1.41 13.82 18.54
C VAL A 46 -2.39 12.80 18.00
N GLU A 47 -2.93 13.10 16.83
CA GLU A 47 -3.72 12.15 16.06
C GLU A 47 -2.79 11.40 15.10
N ILE A 48 -2.71 10.08 15.23
CA ILE A 48 -2.00 9.23 14.28
C ILE A 48 -3.02 8.56 13.37
N THR A 49 -2.83 8.72 12.07
CA THR A 49 -3.59 8.02 11.04
C THR A 49 -2.64 7.16 10.23
N VAL A 50 -3.02 5.91 9.97
CA VAL A 50 -2.29 5.02 9.07
C VAL A 50 -3.26 4.49 8.02
N GLU A 51 -2.92 4.73 6.77
CA GLU A 51 -3.73 4.38 5.60
C GLU A 51 -2.83 3.80 4.51
N ASN A 52 -3.42 3.22 3.48
CA ASN A 52 -2.71 2.91 2.25
C ASN A 52 -3.58 3.18 1.03
N THR A 53 -2.96 3.15 -0.15
CA THR A 53 -3.64 3.27 -1.42
C THR A 53 -3.38 2.03 -2.25
N LEU A 54 -4.43 1.50 -2.89
CA LEU A 54 -4.29 0.42 -3.86
C LEU A 54 -4.17 1.04 -5.26
N GLU A 55 -3.06 0.80 -5.95
CA GLU A 55 -2.77 1.41 -7.26
C GLU A 55 -3.89 1.16 -8.28
N ILE A 56 -4.52 -0.02 -8.21
CA ILE A 56 -5.60 -0.41 -9.13
C ILE A 56 -6.92 0.33 -8.87
N MET A 57 -7.06 1.00 -7.73
CA MET A 57 -8.23 1.81 -7.43
C MET A 57 -8.14 3.22 -8.06
N GLY A 58 -6.95 3.63 -8.51
CA GLY A 58 -6.74 4.93 -9.14
C GLY A 58 -7.55 5.17 -10.43
N PRO A 59 -7.74 6.43 -10.82
CA PRO A 59 -8.38 6.77 -12.09
C PRO A 59 -7.54 6.25 -13.27
N GLY A 60 -8.21 5.82 -14.35
CA GLY A 60 -7.52 5.31 -15.54
C GLY A 60 -6.69 4.04 -15.30
N TRP A 61 -6.90 3.32 -14.19
CA TRP A 61 -6.12 2.14 -13.79
C TRP A 61 -5.90 1.16 -14.94
N TRP A 62 -6.93 0.89 -15.76
CA TRP A 62 -6.83 -0.08 -16.84
C TRP A 62 -5.86 0.39 -17.93
N PHE A 63 -5.96 1.66 -18.34
CA PHE A 63 -5.09 2.24 -19.37
C PHE A 63 -3.64 2.27 -18.91
N VAL A 64 -3.38 2.73 -17.69
CA VAL A 64 -2.04 2.78 -17.11
C VAL A 64 -1.43 1.38 -17.05
N GLN A 65 -2.21 0.40 -16.58
CA GLN A 65 -1.74 -0.98 -16.45
C GLN A 65 -1.51 -1.68 -17.80
N MET A 66 -2.33 -1.39 -18.81
CA MET A 66 -2.16 -1.91 -20.17
C MET A 66 -1.02 -1.22 -20.91
N PHE A 67 -0.81 0.07 -20.69
CA PHE A 67 0.35 0.80 -21.18
C PHE A 67 1.64 0.15 -20.66
N PHE A 68 1.76 -0.02 -19.34
CA PHE A 68 2.92 -0.72 -18.79
C PHE A 68 3.04 -2.14 -19.31
N PHE A 69 1.94 -2.88 -19.50
CA PHE A 69 1.99 -4.20 -20.11
C PHE A 69 2.60 -4.18 -21.52
N ILE A 70 2.18 -3.29 -22.40
CA ILE A 70 2.70 -3.20 -23.78
C ILE A 70 4.19 -2.81 -23.77
N PHE A 71 4.57 -1.78 -23.03
CA PHE A 71 5.95 -1.26 -23.00
C PHE A 71 6.93 -2.17 -22.23
N SER A 72 6.46 -2.96 -21.27
CA SER A 72 7.30 -3.89 -20.49
C SER A 72 7.55 -5.24 -21.19
N LEU A 73 7.50 -5.27 -22.52
CA LEU A 73 7.56 -6.49 -23.31
C LEU A 73 6.48 -7.49 -22.86
N PHE A 74 5.22 -7.04 -22.89
CA PHE A 74 4.03 -7.85 -22.58
C PHE A 74 4.03 -8.44 -21.17
N GLY A 75 4.51 -7.68 -20.19
CA GLY A 75 4.47 -8.11 -18.80
C GLY A 75 5.77 -8.69 -18.26
N ILE A 76 6.79 -8.95 -19.10
CA ILE A 76 8.07 -9.54 -18.66
C ILE A 76 8.77 -8.61 -17.66
N PHE A 77 8.82 -7.31 -17.96
CA PHE A 77 9.44 -6.30 -17.09
C PHE A 77 8.42 -5.51 -16.26
N ASN A 78 7.16 -5.94 -16.22
CA ASN A 78 6.12 -5.16 -15.56
C ASN A 78 6.27 -5.24 -14.05
N THR A 79 6.15 -4.10 -13.38
CA THR A 79 6.06 -4.08 -11.93
C THR A 79 4.83 -4.89 -11.51
N ARG A 80 5.04 -5.81 -10.56
CA ARG A 80 3.94 -6.63 -10.06
C ARG A 80 3.01 -5.72 -9.26
N LEU A 81 1.72 -5.74 -9.60
CA LEU A 81 0.68 -5.15 -8.78
C LEU A 81 0.77 -5.68 -7.35
N GLU A 82 0.34 -4.87 -6.39
CA GLU A 82 0.25 -5.24 -4.99
C GLU A 82 -0.41 -6.61 -4.81
N LYS A 83 0.14 -7.43 -3.93
CA LYS A 83 -0.39 -8.78 -3.67
C LYS A 83 -1.74 -8.72 -2.94
N PHE A 84 -1.93 -7.72 -2.08
CA PHE A 84 -3.09 -7.61 -1.20
C PHE A 84 -4.16 -6.68 -1.77
N ASN A 85 -5.41 -6.90 -1.37
CA ASN A 85 -6.58 -6.08 -1.73
C ASN A 85 -7.21 -5.49 -0.46
N TYR A 86 -6.38 -5.07 0.48
CA TYR A 86 -6.83 -4.58 1.77
C TYR A 86 -6.41 -3.13 1.94
N LEU A 87 -7.35 -2.34 2.45
CA LEU A 87 -7.12 -0.99 2.92
C LEU A 87 -6.90 -1.02 4.43
N ILE A 88 -5.97 -0.21 4.90
CA ILE A 88 -5.77 0.06 6.33
C ILE A 88 -6.65 1.26 6.68
N ASN A 89 -7.53 1.08 7.66
CA ASN A 89 -8.28 2.17 8.27
C ASN A 89 -7.88 2.25 9.75
N TYR A 90 -6.82 3.01 10.02
CA TYR A 90 -6.34 3.22 11.38
C TYR A 90 -6.32 4.71 11.72
N LYS A 91 -6.93 5.03 12.87
CA LYS A 91 -6.99 6.36 13.43
C LYS A 91 -7.01 6.24 14.96
N ALA A 92 -6.05 6.88 15.62
CA ALA A 92 -5.97 6.94 17.08
C ALA A 92 -5.41 8.28 17.57
N THR A 93 -5.90 8.72 18.73
CA THR A 93 -5.29 9.81 19.50
C THR A 93 -4.34 9.24 20.53
N ILE A 94 -3.13 9.79 20.60
CA ILE A 94 -2.09 9.33 21.53
C ILE A 94 -1.70 10.49 22.44
N SER A 95 -1.69 10.23 23.74
CA SER A 95 -1.20 11.19 24.73
C SER A 95 0.33 11.13 24.85
N LEU A 96 0.97 12.30 24.79
CA LEU A 96 2.42 12.50 24.92
C LEU A 96 2.73 12.97 26.35
N ASN A 97 2.77 12.03 27.29
CA ASN A 97 3.00 12.37 28.69
C ASN A 97 4.48 12.71 28.98
N GLU A 98 5.39 12.25 28.12
CA GLU A 98 6.85 12.42 28.27
C GLU A 98 7.42 13.37 27.20
N GLU A 99 8.59 13.94 27.46
CA GLU A 99 9.32 14.75 26.47
C GLU A 99 9.71 13.93 25.24
N VAL A 100 9.99 12.64 25.41
CA VAL A 100 10.30 11.70 24.33
C VAL A 100 9.41 10.48 24.47
N THR A 101 8.48 10.31 23.53
CA THR A 101 7.60 9.14 23.47
C THR A 101 8.05 8.20 22.36
N ASN A 102 8.33 6.94 22.70
CA ASN A 102 8.72 5.92 21.72
C ASN A 102 7.53 5.00 21.43
N ILE A 103 7.08 4.99 20.18
CA ILE A 103 5.88 4.28 19.75
C ILE A 103 6.26 3.24 18.70
N ILE A 104 5.78 2.01 18.91
CA ILE A 104 5.87 0.94 17.90
C ILE A 104 4.48 0.71 17.31
N ILE A 105 4.37 0.86 16.01
CA ILE A 105 3.18 0.54 15.21
C ILE A 105 3.38 -0.87 14.67
N LYS A 106 2.69 -1.85 15.25
CA LYS A 106 2.79 -3.25 14.83
C LYS A 106 1.58 -3.61 13.99
N PHE A 107 1.83 -4.00 12.74
CA PHE A 107 0.77 -4.47 11.84
C PHE A 107 0.39 -5.91 12.19
N ASN A 108 -0.90 -6.14 12.40
CA ASN A 108 -1.46 -7.48 12.65
C ASN A 108 -1.65 -8.25 11.33
N GLN A 109 -1.97 -9.53 11.46
CA GLN A 109 -2.29 -10.38 10.31
C GLN A 109 -3.46 -9.80 9.51
N ILE A 110 -3.24 -9.69 8.20
CA ILE A 110 -4.22 -9.12 7.26
C ILE A 110 -5.43 -10.05 7.14
N LYS A 111 -6.58 -9.60 7.64
CA LYS A 111 -7.86 -10.29 7.54
C LYS A 111 -9.00 -9.27 7.61
N ASP A 112 -10.05 -9.48 6.80
CA ASP A 112 -11.17 -8.54 6.68
C ASP A 112 -11.83 -8.26 8.05
N LYS A 113 -12.07 -6.97 8.33
CA LYS A 113 -12.69 -6.45 9.56
C LYS A 113 -11.97 -6.85 10.85
N GLN A 114 -10.73 -7.29 10.76
CA GLN A 114 -9.89 -7.54 11.92
C GLN A 114 -9.05 -6.32 12.24
N ARG A 115 -8.65 -6.23 13.51
CA ARG A 115 -7.78 -5.18 14.02
C ARG A 115 -6.51 -5.06 13.18
N ALA A 116 -6.26 -3.89 12.61
CA ALA A 116 -5.13 -3.69 11.70
C ALA A 116 -3.81 -3.48 12.43
N ILE A 117 -3.82 -2.68 13.49
CA ILE A 117 -2.61 -2.17 14.14
C ILE A 117 -2.70 -2.37 15.66
N GLU A 118 -1.56 -2.66 16.25
CA GLU A 118 -1.33 -2.62 17.69
C GLU A 118 -0.29 -1.53 17.97
N ILE A 119 -0.60 -0.62 18.88
CA ILE A 119 0.35 0.40 19.35
C ILE A 119 0.99 -0.07 20.65
N ILE A 120 2.32 -0.06 20.69
CA ILE A 120 3.12 -0.42 21.86
C ILE A 120 3.97 0.79 22.26
N GLY A 121 4.07 1.05 23.58
CA GLY A 121 4.93 2.10 24.13
C GLY A 121 4.25 3.44 24.40
N ALA A 122 2.95 3.56 24.11
CA ALA A 122 2.15 4.73 24.47
C ALA A 122 1.33 4.48 25.75
N ALA A 123 1.28 5.46 26.64
CA ALA A 123 0.56 5.35 27.92
C ALA A 123 -0.96 5.33 27.74
N ASN A 124 -1.49 6.16 26.84
CA ASN A 124 -2.92 6.22 26.50
C ASN A 124 -3.10 6.30 24.99
N VAL A 125 -3.87 5.36 24.45
CA VAL A 125 -4.23 5.28 23.02
C VAL A 125 -5.75 5.19 22.93
N GLU A 126 -6.36 6.23 22.37
CA GLU A 126 -7.80 6.27 22.09
C GLU A 126 -8.03 5.99 20.61
N GLU A 127 -8.50 4.79 20.28
CA GLU A 127 -8.72 4.38 18.89
C GLU A 127 -10.09 4.82 18.38
N GLN A 128 -10.12 5.56 17.28
CA GLN A 128 -11.36 5.90 16.57
C GLN A 128 -11.65 4.95 15.40
N ALA A 129 -10.60 4.40 14.78
CA ALA A 129 -10.70 3.38 13.75
C ALA A 129 -9.49 2.44 13.81
N ASN A 130 -9.69 1.14 13.68
CA ASN A 130 -8.58 0.19 13.66
C ASN A 130 -9.01 -1.12 13.00
N GLU A 131 -9.07 -1.13 11.68
CA GLU A 131 -9.45 -2.33 10.94
C GLU A 131 -8.80 -2.40 9.55
N TYR A 132 -8.63 -3.64 9.08
CA TYR A 132 -8.42 -3.90 7.67
C TYR A 132 -9.76 -3.97 6.96
N GLN A 133 -9.86 -3.31 5.81
CA GLN A 133 -11.04 -3.33 4.97
C GLN A 133 -10.74 -4.01 3.64
N PHE A 134 -11.49 -5.06 3.31
CA PHE A 134 -11.34 -5.71 2.02
C PHE A 134 -11.92 -4.85 0.87
N ALA A 135 -11.07 -4.48 -0.07
CA ALA A 135 -11.46 -3.74 -1.27
C ALA A 135 -11.93 -4.72 -2.36
N GLU A 136 -13.22 -5.08 -2.33
CA GLU A 136 -13.83 -5.93 -3.37
C GLU A 136 -13.62 -5.38 -4.79
N GLU A 137 -13.71 -4.06 -4.94
CA GLU A 137 -13.54 -3.42 -6.23
C GLU A 137 -12.12 -3.63 -6.77
N ALA A 138 -11.09 -3.53 -5.92
CA ALA A 138 -9.72 -3.81 -6.30
C ALA A 138 -9.56 -5.26 -6.78
N GLN A 139 -10.20 -6.22 -6.11
CA GLN A 139 -10.20 -7.62 -6.54
C GLN A 139 -10.87 -7.79 -7.92
N LYS A 140 -12.05 -7.18 -8.13
CA LYS A 140 -12.77 -7.22 -9.40
C LYS A 140 -11.94 -6.63 -10.53
N ARG A 141 -11.29 -5.47 -10.30
CA ARG A 141 -10.39 -4.83 -11.27
C ARG A 141 -9.15 -5.68 -11.56
N LYS A 142 -8.53 -6.32 -10.55
CA LYS A 142 -7.38 -7.23 -10.76
C LYS A 142 -7.76 -8.43 -11.63
N LYS A 143 -8.96 -8.99 -11.41
CA LYS A 143 -9.49 -10.07 -12.26
C LYS A 143 -9.65 -9.62 -13.71
N LYS A 144 -10.27 -8.45 -13.94
CA LYS A 144 -10.42 -7.86 -15.28
C LYS A 144 -9.07 -7.66 -15.95
N LEU A 145 -8.09 -7.09 -15.24
CA LEU A 145 -6.76 -6.87 -15.79
C LEU A 145 -6.05 -8.18 -16.18
N ARG A 146 -6.17 -9.22 -15.35
CA ARG A 146 -5.61 -10.54 -15.66
C ARG A 146 -6.18 -11.07 -16.97
N ILE A 147 -7.50 -10.97 -17.15
CA ILE A 147 -8.17 -11.39 -18.40
C ILE A 147 -7.68 -10.53 -19.59
N SER A 148 -7.60 -9.21 -19.44
CA SER A 148 -7.10 -8.31 -20.50
C SER A 148 -5.68 -8.66 -20.93
N ARG A 149 -4.78 -8.99 -19.98
CA ARG A 149 -3.41 -9.41 -20.29
C ARG A 149 -3.37 -10.73 -21.06
N ILE A 150 -4.21 -11.70 -20.70
CA ILE A 150 -4.31 -12.99 -21.41
C ILE A 150 -4.79 -12.77 -22.86
N ILE A 151 -5.86 -11.99 -23.04
CA ILE A 151 -6.38 -11.67 -24.38
C ILE A 151 -5.32 -10.92 -25.20
N GLY A 152 -4.64 -9.95 -24.60
CA GLY A 152 -3.56 -9.21 -25.25
C GLY A 152 -2.40 -10.10 -25.70
N ALA A 153 -2.02 -11.09 -24.87
CA ALA A 153 -0.99 -12.06 -25.23
C ALA A 153 -1.41 -12.99 -26.39
N ILE A 154 -2.65 -13.47 -26.39
CA ILE A 154 -3.19 -14.32 -27.48
C ILE A 154 -3.24 -13.52 -28.80
N ALA A 155 -3.73 -12.28 -28.75
CA ALA A 155 -3.80 -11.42 -29.93
C ALA A 155 -2.40 -11.18 -30.53
N LEU A 156 -1.39 -10.98 -29.68
CA LEU A 156 0.00 -10.83 -30.13
C LEU A 156 0.51 -12.09 -30.84
N ILE A 157 0.30 -13.28 -30.26
CA ILE A 157 0.73 -14.54 -30.88
C ILE A 157 0.08 -14.71 -32.26
N ALA A 158 -1.21 -14.38 -32.38
CA ALA A 158 -1.92 -14.42 -33.66
C ALA A 158 -1.32 -13.43 -34.68
N ILE A 159 -1.02 -12.19 -34.26
CA ILE A 159 -0.40 -11.19 -35.13
C ILE A 159 0.99 -11.67 -35.60
N ILE A 160 1.82 -12.18 -34.69
CA ILE A 160 3.16 -12.71 -35.03
C ILE A 160 3.03 -13.85 -36.03
N ALA A 161 2.11 -14.79 -35.83
CA ALA A 161 1.88 -15.90 -36.75
C ALA A 161 1.46 -15.43 -38.15
N VAL A 162 0.54 -14.46 -38.24
CA VAL A 162 0.11 -13.88 -39.52
C VAL A 162 1.28 -13.18 -40.22
N VAL A 163 2.06 -12.38 -39.50
CA VAL A 163 3.23 -11.68 -40.06
C VAL A 163 4.26 -12.68 -40.58
N LEU A 164 4.56 -13.74 -39.83
CA LEU A 164 5.48 -14.79 -40.26
C LEU A 164 4.97 -15.52 -41.51
N CYS A 165 3.68 -15.87 -41.56
CA CYS A 165 3.09 -16.49 -42.75
C CYS A 165 3.20 -15.56 -43.96
N LEU A 166 2.92 -14.27 -43.82
CA LEU A 166 3.06 -13.30 -44.92
C LEU A 166 4.49 -13.11 -45.40
N ILE A 167 5.48 -13.22 -44.49
CA ILE A 167 6.90 -13.17 -44.85
C ILE A 167 7.34 -14.46 -45.57
N ILE A 168 6.85 -15.64 -45.14
CA ILE A 168 7.22 -16.93 -45.73
C ILE A 168 6.56 -17.14 -47.11
N ILE A 169 5.35 -16.60 -47.31
CA ILE A 169 4.61 -16.71 -48.58
C ILE A 169 5.18 -15.76 -49.65
N LYS A 170 5.98 -14.76 -49.25
CA LYS A 170 6.59 -13.76 -50.14
C LYS A 170 7.99 -14.19 -50.56
#